data_AF-A0A0F0KHZ0-F1
#
_entry.id   AF-A0A0F0KHZ0-F1
#
_cell.length_a   1.000
_cell.length_b   1.000
_cell.length_c   1.000
_cell.angle_alpha   90.00
_cell.angle_beta   90.00
_cell.angle_gamma   90.00
#
_symmetry.space_group_name_H-M   'P 1'
#
loop_
_entity.id
_entity.type
_entity.pdbx_description
1 polymer ?
#
loop_
_entity_poly.entity_id
_entity_poly.type
_entity_poly.pdbx_seq_one_letter_code
_entity_poly.pdbx_strand_id
1 'polypeptide(L)'
;MILRSARETMRPATTLTGMSTSRRRMLLAAAVLSGIIGLAACSAAPGSSPAPTSSGPPAWVAGDVTPPEGRVIGTGMVLDAAGDVELCLGAVAESYPPQCSGVPVDGWTWDGIDGNDTSGDATWGMYAAYGTYDGHRYTITDPPIMLALYDSVAPVDPANGVEGTTSAADLARVQDELSTTLGTDALSVWTERGYVWVQVVWDDGSLQDAVDDAYGDDVVLVTSALREID
;
A
#
# COMPACT_ATOMS: atom_id res chain seq x y z
N MET A 1 18.88 6.26 74.19
CA MET A 1 18.03 5.71 73.12
C MET A 1 18.98 5.06 72.12
N ILE A 2 19.35 3.78 72.34
CA ILE A 2 18.81 2.58 71.64
C ILE A 2 19.10 2.69 70.13
N LEU A 3 19.90 1.87 69.43
CA LEU A 3 20.66 0.63 69.68
C LEU A 3 21.74 0.48 68.56
N ARG A 4 22.97 0.04 68.91
CA ARG A 4 23.88 -0.96 68.26
C ARG A 4 23.82 -1.12 66.71
N SER A 5 24.86 -0.91 65.87
CA SER A 5 26.25 -1.44 65.83
C SER A 5 26.30 -2.97 66.04
N ALA A 6 26.85 -3.84 65.19
CA ALA A 6 27.68 -3.75 64.00
C ALA A 6 27.82 -5.18 63.41
N ARG A 7 28.33 -5.25 62.17
CA ARG A 7 29.29 -6.22 61.62
C ARG A 7 29.04 -7.73 61.81
N GLU A 8 29.20 -8.50 60.73
CA GLU A 8 30.49 -9.17 60.48
C GLU A 8 30.58 -9.81 59.10
N THR A 9 31.78 -9.65 58.55
CA THR A 9 32.27 -10.12 57.27
C THR A 9 32.92 -11.51 57.43
N MET A 10 32.71 -12.35 56.41
CA MET A 10 33.69 -13.27 55.79
C MET A 10 33.94 -14.64 56.46
N ARG A 11 33.64 -15.73 55.72
CA ARG A 11 34.65 -16.63 55.09
C ARG A 11 33.99 -17.81 54.33
N PRO A 12 34.73 -18.46 53.40
CA PRO A 12 34.17 -19.23 52.28
C PRO A 12 34.28 -20.76 52.38
N ALA A 13 33.63 -21.41 51.39
CA ALA A 13 33.93 -22.69 50.73
C ALA A 13 34.04 -23.97 51.56
N THR A 14 33.14 -24.92 51.29
CA THR A 14 33.42 -26.36 51.33
C THR A 14 32.60 -27.08 50.26
N THR A 15 33.29 -27.62 49.26
CA THR A 15 32.81 -28.65 48.32
C THR A 15 32.81 -30.02 49.00
N LEU A 16 31.76 -30.83 48.80
CA LEU A 16 31.86 -32.29 48.69
C LEU A 16 30.53 -32.91 48.17
N THR A 17 30.59 -33.33 46.90
CA THR A 17 30.26 -34.67 46.36
C THR A 17 29.13 -35.50 47.00
N GLY A 18 28.18 -35.96 46.17
CA GLY A 18 27.37 -37.14 46.53
C GLY A 18 26.08 -37.38 45.75
N MET A 19 26.21 -38.07 44.61
CA MET A 19 25.25 -38.99 43.96
C MET A 19 23.85 -39.20 44.59
N SER A 20 22.79 -39.07 43.79
CA SER A 20 21.84 -40.18 43.55
C SER A 20 20.84 -39.84 42.44
N THR A 21 21.03 -40.47 41.30
CA THR A 21 20.08 -40.53 40.18
C THR A 21 18.88 -41.39 40.53
N SER A 22 17.77 -41.15 39.81
CA SER A 22 16.78 -42.19 39.50
C SER A 22 15.92 -42.68 40.68
N ARG A 23 14.79 -42.01 40.95
CA ARG A 23 13.63 -42.62 41.66
C ARG A 23 12.31 -41.83 41.70
N ARG A 24 12.20 -40.66 41.06
CA ARG A 24 10.93 -39.89 41.00
C ARG A 24 10.19 -39.96 39.67
N ARG A 25 10.59 -40.88 38.78
CA ARG A 25 9.82 -41.30 37.60
C ARG A 25 9.14 -42.64 37.88
N MET A 26 8.18 -42.68 38.79
CA MET A 26 7.20 -43.77 38.87
C MET A 26 6.23 -43.43 40.00
N LEU A 27 4.96 -43.77 39.81
CA LEU A 27 3.82 -43.50 40.69
C LEU A 27 3.14 -42.15 40.42
N LEU A 28 2.48 -42.05 39.26
CA LEU A 28 1.05 -41.72 39.15
C LEU A 28 0.66 -41.77 37.66
N ALA A 29 0.49 -42.99 37.17
CA ALA A 29 -0.24 -43.28 35.93
C ALA A 29 -1.49 -44.06 36.36
N ALA A 30 -2.66 -43.41 36.33
CA ALA A 30 -3.99 -44.04 36.20
C ALA A 30 -5.07 -42.93 36.17
N ALA A 31 -5.99 -43.03 35.21
CA ALA A 31 -7.06 -42.08 34.82
C ALA A 31 -6.51 -40.86 34.05
N VAL A 32 -6.72 -40.71 32.74
CA VAL A 32 -8.01 -40.70 32.05
C VAL A 32 -7.84 -41.28 30.64
N LEU A 33 -8.40 -42.48 30.42
CA LEU A 33 -8.56 -43.12 29.12
C LEU A 33 -10.05 -43.07 28.78
N SER A 34 -10.56 -41.92 28.32
CA SER A 34 -11.89 -41.73 27.70
C SER A 34 -12.04 -40.28 27.25
N GLY A 35 -11.83 -40.03 25.95
CA GLY A 35 -11.95 -38.69 25.37
C GLY A 35 -11.41 -38.59 23.94
N ILE A 36 -11.47 -39.69 23.18
CA ILE A 36 -11.21 -39.71 21.74
C ILE A 36 -12.57 -40.04 21.13
N ILE A 37 -13.23 -39.03 20.55
CA ILE A 37 -14.31 -39.07 19.52
C ILE A 37 -14.96 -37.68 19.55
N GLY A 38 -14.91 -36.95 18.42
CA GLY A 38 -15.91 -35.90 18.17
C GLY A 38 -15.49 -34.54 17.60
N LEU A 39 -14.26 -34.33 17.11
CA LEU A 39 -13.91 -33.11 16.36
C LEU A 39 -13.44 -33.45 14.93
N ALA A 40 -14.20 -34.29 14.24
CA ALA A 40 -14.30 -34.18 12.78
C ALA A 40 -15.26 -33.02 12.50
N ALA A 41 -14.85 -31.81 12.84
CA ALA A 41 -15.49 -30.62 12.30
C ALA A 41 -15.22 -30.66 10.80
N CYS A 42 -16.28 -30.77 10.02
CA CYS A 42 -16.21 -30.57 8.59
C CYS A 42 -15.59 -29.19 8.36
N SER A 43 -14.33 -29.14 7.95
CA SER A 43 -13.85 -28.02 7.14
C SER A 43 -14.56 -28.16 5.80
N ALA A 44 -15.84 -27.80 5.75
CA ALA A 44 -16.38 -27.26 4.53
C ALA A 44 -15.56 -25.99 4.32
N ALA A 45 -14.50 -26.10 3.52
CA ALA A 45 -13.82 -24.92 3.00
C ALA A 45 -14.94 -24.01 2.49
N PRO A 46 -14.95 -22.71 2.87
CA PRO A 46 -15.75 -21.74 2.12
C PRO A 46 -15.46 -22.04 0.65
N GLY A 47 -16.51 -22.27 -0.13
CA GLY A 47 -16.35 -22.67 -1.53
C GLY A 47 -15.31 -21.76 -2.16
N SER A 48 -14.14 -22.33 -2.46
CA SER A 48 -13.07 -21.55 -3.05
C SER A 48 -13.64 -21.01 -4.35
N SER A 49 -13.67 -19.69 -4.48
CA SER A 49 -13.93 -19.11 -5.78
C SER A 49 -12.91 -19.71 -6.75
N PRO A 50 -13.30 -20.04 -7.99
CA PRO A 50 -12.36 -20.56 -8.97
C PRO A 50 -11.15 -19.63 -9.01
N ALA A 51 -9.94 -20.20 -9.04
CA ALA A 51 -8.73 -19.41 -9.11
C ALA A 51 -8.82 -18.47 -10.32
N PRO A 52 -8.34 -17.23 -10.21
CA PRO A 52 -8.36 -16.29 -11.32
C PRO A 52 -7.68 -16.93 -12.52
N THR A 53 -8.32 -16.82 -13.67
CA THR A 53 -7.71 -17.25 -14.92
C THR A 53 -6.45 -16.43 -15.14
N SER A 54 -5.43 -17.02 -15.75
CA SER A 54 -4.30 -16.25 -16.26
C SER A 54 -4.21 -16.59 -17.72
N SER A 55 -4.75 -15.69 -18.54
CA SER A 55 -4.73 -15.76 -20.00
C SER A 55 -3.35 -15.41 -20.57
N GLY A 56 -2.42 -14.99 -19.71
CA GLY A 56 -1.22 -14.24 -20.05
C GLY A 56 -1.24 -12.85 -19.40
N PRO A 57 -0.16 -12.07 -19.50
CA PRO A 57 -0.17 -10.68 -19.03
C PRO A 57 -1.28 -9.89 -19.73
N PRO A 58 -1.95 -8.96 -19.04
CA PRO A 58 -2.98 -8.14 -19.64
C PRO A 58 -2.40 -7.38 -20.84
N ALA A 59 -3.24 -7.13 -21.86
CA ALA A 59 -2.91 -6.24 -22.96
C ALA A 59 -2.94 -4.78 -22.46
N TRP A 60 -2.08 -4.49 -21.49
CA TRP A 60 -1.96 -3.19 -20.86
C TRP A 60 -1.05 -2.30 -21.69
N VAL A 61 -1.63 -1.25 -22.28
CA VAL A 61 -0.89 -0.24 -23.03
C VAL A 61 -1.33 1.11 -22.50
N ALA A 62 -0.59 1.65 -21.52
CA ALA A 62 -0.94 2.93 -20.89
C ALA A 62 -1.07 4.11 -21.89
N GLY A 63 -0.43 4.00 -23.06
CA GLY A 63 -0.54 4.99 -24.14
C GLY A 63 -1.81 4.91 -25.00
N ASP A 64 -2.63 3.87 -24.85
CA ASP A 64 -3.89 3.70 -25.59
C ASP A 64 -5.11 4.19 -24.79
N VAL A 65 -4.90 4.66 -23.56
CA VAL A 65 -5.96 5.22 -22.69
C VAL A 65 -6.39 6.59 -23.22
N THR A 66 -7.69 6.79 -23.41
CA THR A 66 -8.22 8.10 -23.83
C THR A 66 -8.08 9.11 -22.69
N PRO A 67 -7.38 10.24 -22.88
CA PRO A 67 -7.32 11.28 -21.86
C PRO A 67 -8.71 11.88 -21.57
N PRO A 68 -8.93 12.43 -20.37
CA PRO A 68 -10.19 13.10 -20.04
C PRO A 68 -10.41 14.31 -20.94
N GLU A 69 -11.66 14.51 -21.40
CA GLU A 69 -12.03 15.71 -22.16
C GLU A 69 -12.22 16.93 -21.24
N GLY A 70 -12.65 16.69 -20.00
CA GLY A 70 -12.93 17.70 -19.00
C GLY A 70 -11.71 18.15 -18.20
N ARG A 71 -11.96 19.05 -17.24
CA ARG A 71 -10.94 19.41 -16.24
C ARG A 71 -10.81 18.27 -15.24
N VAL A 72 -9.58 18.10 -14.77
CA VAL A 72 -9.22 17.15 -13.73
C VAL A 72 -8.57 17.86 -12.55
N ILE A 73 -8.65 17.23 -11.38
CA ILE A 73 -7.87 17.58 -10.21
C ILE A 73 -6.89 16.46 -9.88
N GLY A 74 -5.65 16.83 -9.59
CA GLY A 74 -4.62 15.94 -9.07
C GLY A 74 -4.15 16.43 -7.70
N THR A 75 -4.04 15.51 -6.73
CA THR A 75 -3.55 15.82 -5.38
C THR A 75 -2.24 15.11 -5.13
N GLY A 76 -1.17 15.86 -4.93
CA GLY A 76 0.16 15.27 -4.79
C GLY A 76 1.23 16.30 -4.47
N MET A 77 2.48 15.86 -4.54
CA MET A 77 3.62 16.77 -4.46
C MET A 77 3.82 17.41 -5.82
N VAL A 78 4.01 18.73 -5.87
CA VAL A 78 4.57 19.40 -7.03
C VAL A 78 6.05 19.61 -6.74
N LEU A 79 6.91 19.10 -7.63
CA LEU A 79 8.36 19.22 -7.54
C LEU A 79 8.84 20.00 -8.76
N ASP A 80 9.56 21.09 -8.51
CA ASP A 80 10.30 21.85 -9.50
C ASP A 80 11.78 21.61 -9.26
N ALA A 81 12.43 20.90 -10.18
CA ALA A 81 13.86 20.68 -10.17
C ALA A 81 14.50 21.51 -11.30
N ALA A 82 15.06 22.67 -10.95
CA ALA A 82 15.72 23.58 -11.90
C ALA A 82 14.86 24.01 -13.10
N GLY A 83 13.54 24.14 -12.91
CA GLY A 83 12.56 24.55 -13.91
C GLY A 83 11.78 23.38 -14.54
N ASP A 84 12.19 22.14 -14.28
CA ASP A 84 11.44 20.96 -14.68
C ASP A 84 10.40 20.64 -13.61
N VAL A 85 9.16 21.06 -13.86
CA VAL A 85 8.05 20.88 -12.92
C VAL A 85 7.30 19.58 -13.20
N GLU A 86 7.05 18.79 -12.16
CA GLU A 86 6.25 17.57 -12.21
C GLU A 86 5.24 17.49 -11.06
N LEU A 87 4.09 16.87 -11.34
CA LEU A 87 3.06 16.53 -10.36
C LEU A 87 3.21 15.05 -10.00
N CYS A 88 3.71 14.80 -8.81
CA CYS A 88 3.95 13.48 -8.27
C CYS A 88 2.69 12.96 -7.57
N LEU A 89 1.99 12.07 -8.28
CA LEU A 89 0.76 11.42 -7.85
C LEU A 89 1.00 10.08 -7.14
N GLY A 90 2.20 9.51 -7.29
CA GLY A 90 2.61 8.24 -6.69
C GLY A 90 3.52 8.41 -5.48
N ALA A 91 4.34 7.39 -5.23
CA ALA A 91 5.28 7.39 -4.11
C ALA A 91 6.34 8.49 -4.22
N VAL A 92 6.66 9.10 -3.07
CA VAL A 92 7.70 10.12 -2.93
C VAL A 92 8.81 9.57 -2.03
N ALA A 93 10.06 9.71 -2.46
CA ALA A 93 11.22 9.29 -1.68
C ALA A 93 11.48 10.27 -0.51
N GLU A 94 11.68 9.72 0.68
CA GLU A 94 11.97 10.47 1.90
C GLU A 94 13.41 11.03 1.89
N SER A 95 13.63 12.11 1.14
CA SER A 95 14.89 12.86 1.09
C SER A 95 14.67 14.39 1.15
N TYR A 96 15.75 15.16 1.20
CA TYR A 96 15.70 16.63 1.22
C TYR A 96 16.77 17.21 0.27
N PRO A 97 16.44 17.60 -0.97
CA PRO A 97 15.09 17.59 -1.59
C PRO A 97 14.47 16.18 -1.73
N PRO A 98 13.14 16.06 -1.70
CA PRO A 98 12.45 14.81 -2.03
C PRO A 98 12.64 14.46 -3.52
N GLN A 99 12.41 13.21 -3.86
CA GLN A 99 12.50 12.73 -5.25
C GLN A 99 11.23 11.94 -5.59
N CYS A 100 10.77 12.09 -6.82
CA CYS A 100 9.67 11.32 -7.38
C CYS A 100 9.80 11.25 -8.90
N SER A 101 8.86 10.57 -9.53
CA SER A 101 8.65 10.67 -10.97
C SER A 101 7.16 10.92 -11.16
N GLY A 102 6.83 12.06 -11.73
CA GLY A 102 5.47 12.55 -11.86
C GLY A 102 5.09 12.84 -13.30
N VAL A 103 3.91 13.42 -13.46
CA VAL A 103 3.44 13.95 -14.74
C VAL A 103 4.07 15.33 -14.94
N PRO A 104 4.79 15.60 -16.05
CA PRO A 104 5.27 16.95 -16.35
C PRO A 104 4.16 17.99 -16.32
N VAL A 105 4.41 19.13 -15.69
CA VAL A 105 3.42 20.20 -15.48
C VAL A 105 3.76 21.42 -16.33
N ASP A 106 2.78 21.90 -17.08
CA ASP A 106 2.85 23.16 -17.81
C ASP A 106 2.03 24.24 -17.07
N GLY A 107 2.55 25.47 -17.07
CA GLY A 107 1.85 26.64 -16.48
C GLY A 107 1.95 26.76 -14.95
N TRP A 108 2.82 25.99 -14.30
CA TRP A 108 3.08 26.15 -12.87
C TRP A 108 3.84 27.44 -12.55
N THR A 109 3.49 28.09 -11.44
CA THR A 109 4.26 29.19 -10.86
C THR A 109 4.23 29.12 -9.34
N TRP A 110 5.35 29.43 -8.71
CA TRP A 110 5.46 29.59 -7.25
C TRP A 110 4.98 30.96 -6.76
N ASP A 111 4.71 31.89 -7.68
CA ASP A 111 4.27 33.23 -7.33
C ASP A 111 2.87 33.21 -6.69
N GLY A 112 2.77 33.76 -5.47
CA GLY A 112 1.49 33.92 -4.79
C GLY A 112 0.93 32.64 -4.17
N ILE A 113 1.74 31.57 -4.07
CA ILE A 113 1.37 30.33 -3.38
C ILE A 113 2.36 30.02 -2.25
N ASP A 114 1.82 29.68 -1.09
CA ASP A 114 2.60 29.29 0.10
C ASP A 114 2.75 27.77 0.18
N GLY A 115 3.42 27.27 1.24
CA GLY A 115 3.49 25.85 1.56
C GLY A 115 4.53 25.05 0.77
N ASN A 116 5.51 25.75 0.19
CA ASN A 116 6.68 25.15 -0.45
C ASN A 116 7.93 25.22 0.44
N ASP A 117 8.83 24.27 0.22
CA ASP A 117 10.20 24.27 0.72
C ASP A 117 11.16 24.36 -0.47
N THR A 118 12.35 24.92 -0.25
CA THR A 118 13.40 25.02 -1.26
C THR A 118 14.74 24.53 -0.70
N SER A 119 15.48 23.76 -1.52
CA SER A 119 16.87 23.38 -1.23
C SER A 119 17.66 23.22 -2.51
N GLY A 120 18.72 24.02 -2.66
CA GLY A 120 19.45 24.11 -3.92
C GLY A 120 18.55 24.67 -5.02
N ASP A 121 18.52 23.99 -6.17
CA ASP A 121 17.68 24.36 -7.31
C ASP A 121 16.32 23.65 -7.30
N ALA A 122 15.98 22.94 -6.21
CA ALA A 122 14.71 22.24 -6.08
C ALA A 122 13.74 23.02 -5.17
N THR A 123 12.50 23.19 -5.63
CA THR A 123 11.38 23.71 -4.84
C THR A 123 10.23 22.71 -4.90
N TRP A 124 9.59 22.42 -3.77
CA TRP A 124 8.48 21.47 -3.74
C TRP A 124 7.44 21.84 -2.70
N GLY A 125 6.21 21.36 -2.90
CA GLY A 125 5.14 21.47 -1.91
C GLY A 125 3.99 20.53 -2.23
N MET A 126 3.02 20.45 -1.33
CA MET A 126 1.87 19.54 -1.45
C MET A 126 0.62 20.31 -1.87
N TYR A 127 0.08 20.04 -3.06
CA TYR A 127 -1.03 20.79 -3.63
C TYR A 127 -2.13 19.92 -4.22
N ALA A 128 -3.36 20.44 -4.17
CA ALA A 128 -4.43 20.08 -5.07
C ALA A 128 -4.33 21.01 -6.29
N ALA A 129 -3.92 20.46 -7.41
CA ALA A 129 -3.77 21.17 -8.68
C ALA A 129 -4.99 20.91 -9.56
N TYR A 130 -5.51 21.97 -10.17
CA TYR A 130 -6.63 21.95 -11.11
C TYR A 130 -6.11 22.21 -12.53
N GLY A 131 -6.57 21.42 -13.50
CA GLY A 131 -5.92 21.39 -14.80
C GLY A 131 -6.59 20.51 -15.84
N THR A 132 -5.91 20.33 -16.96
CA THR A 132 -6.23 19.35 -18.00
C THR A 132 -5.07 18.36 -18.13
N TYR A 133 -5.36 17.14 -18.53
CA TYR A 133 -4.37 16.09 -18.75
C TYR A 133 -4.52 15.50 -20.16
N ASP A 134 -3.44 15.47 -20.92
CA ASP A 134 -3.45 15.04 -22.33
C ASP A 134 -2.96 13.58 -22.53
N GLY A 135 -2.79 12.83 -21.44
CA GLY A 135 -2.17 11.50 -21.44
C GLY A 135 -0.67 11.54 -21.12
N HIS A 136 -0.02 12.70 -21.17
CA HIS A 136 1.41 12.84 -20.93
C HIS A 136 1.80 14.04 -20.06
N ARG A 137 1.06 15.14 -20.15
CA ARG A 137 1.35 16.41 -19.47
C ARG A 137 0.11 16.94 -18.78
N TYR A 138 0.33 17.59 -17.65
CA TYR A 138 -0.71 18.24 -16.85
C TYR A 138 -0.60 19.76 -17.03
N THR A 139 -1.65 20.42 -17.52
CA THR A 139 -1.65 21.88 -17.70
C THR A 139 -2.48 22.54 -16.61
N ILE A 140 -1.88 23.45 -15.83
CA ILE A 140 -2.59 24.19 -14.78
C ILE A 140 -3.64 25.12 -15.38
N THR A 141 -4.86 25.07 -14.86
CA THR A 141 -5.98 25.92 -15.31
C THR A 141 -6.49 26.89 -14.25
N ASP A 142 -6.29 26.58 -12.96
CA ASP A 142 -6.71 27.42 -11.84
C ASP A 142 -5.61 27.49 -10.77
N PRO A 143 -5.63 28.50 -9.87
CA PRO A 143 -4.70 28.56 -8.75
C PRO A 143 -4.76 27.29 -7.89
N PRO A 144 -3.61 26.66 -7.57
CA PRO A 144 -3.59 25.45 -6.75
C PRO A 144 -3.97 25.75 -5.30
N ILE A 145 -4.47 24.74 -4.60
CA ILE A 145 -4.80 24.82 -3.17
C ILE A 145 -3.77 24.01 -2.40
N MET A 146 -3.16 24.58 -1.35
CA MET A 146 -2.32 23.80 -0.44
C MET A 146 -3.10 22.60 0.09
N LEU A 147 -2.53 21.38 0.05
CA LEU A 147 -3.27 20.19 0.52
C LEU A 147 -3.71 20.29 1.98
N ALA A 148 -2.99 21.04 2.81
CA ALA A 148 -3.38 21.32 4.19
C ALA A 148 -4.70 22.12 4.32
N LEU A 149 -5.14 22.79 3.25
CA LEU A 149 -6.38 23.58 3.18
C LEU A 149 -7.43 22.96 2.25
N TYR A 150 -7.07 21.91 1.51
CA TYR A 150 -7.96 21.27 0.56
C TYR A 150 -8.86 20.26 1.27
N ASP A 151 -10.17 20.43 1.13
CA ASP A 151 -11.17 19.47 1.60
C ASP A 151 -11.53 18.52 0.46
N SER A 152 -11.02 17.29 0.53
CA SER A 152 -11.24 16.30 -0.52
C SER A 152 -12.59 15.61 -0.35
N VAL A 153 -13.31 15.45 -1.47
CA VAL A 153 -14.43 14.51 -1.52
C VAL A 153 -13.86 13.10 -1.44
N ALA A 154 -14.45 12.26 -0.58
CA ALA A 154 -14.10 10.86 -0.50
C ALA A 154 -14.20 10.21 -1.90
N PRO A 155 -13.17 9.51 -2.38
CA PRO A 155 -13.25 8.76 -3.62
C PRO A 155 -14.40 7.76 -3.58
N VAL A 156 -14.99 7.49 -4.74
CA VAL A 156 -15.94 6.37 -4.89
C VAL A 156 -15.18 5.08 -4.66
N ASP A 157 -15.68 4.20 -3.79
CA ASP A 157 -15.13 2.86 -3.61
C ASP A 157 -15.52 2.00 -4.83
N PRO A 158 -14.58 1.59 -5.70
CA PRO A 158 -14.90 0.76 -6.85
C PRO A 158 -15.45 -0.62 -6.43
N ALA A 159 -15.07 -1.10 -5.24
CA ALA A 159 -15.61 -2.34 -4.69
C ALA A 159 -17.02 -2.17 -4.09
N ASN A 160 -17.58 -0.95 -4.05
CA ASN A 160 -18.90 -0.65 -3.47
C ASN A 160 -19.12 -1.21 -2.05
N GLY A 161 -18.07 -1.27 -1.23
CA GLY A 161 -18.12 -1.84 0.12
C GLY A 161 -18.19 -3.38 0.17
N VAL A 162 -18.02 -4.07 -0.96
CA VAL A 162 -17.98 -5.54 -1.05
C VAL A 162 -16.55 -6.04 -0.81
N GLU A 163 -16.42 -7.20 -0.17
CA GLU A 163 -15.14 -7.90 -0.01
C GLU A 163 -14.95 -8.90 -1.14
N GLY A 164 -13.75 -8.92 -1.71
CA GLY A 164 -13.35 -9.90 -2.72
C GLY A 164 -13.23 -11.30 -2.12
N THR A 165 -13.45 -12.32 -2.94
CA THR A 165 -13.40 -13.73 -2.54
C THR A 165 -12.15 -14.46 -3.00
N THR A 166 -11.25 -13.75 -3.70
CA THR A 166 -10.00 -14.29 -4.24
C THR A 166 -9.04 -14.68 -3.12
N SER A 167 -8.37 -15.83 -3.26
CA SER A 167 -7.48 -16.33 -2.22
C SER A 167 -6.23 -15.45 -2.08
N ALA A 168 -5.69 -15.31 -0.87
CA ALA A 168 -4.47 -14.52 -0.65
C ALA A 168 -3.27 -15.01 -1.48
N ALA A 169 -3.19 -16.32 -1.75
CA ALA A 169 -2.13 -16.90 -2.58
C ALA A 169 -2.29 -16.50 -4.07
N ASP A 170 -3.53 -16.47 -4.56
CA ASP A 170 -3.82 -16.01 -5.92
C ASP A 170 -3.60 -14.51 -6.07
N LEU A 171 -4.04 -13.71 -5.08
CA LEU A 171 -3.81 -12.27 -5.05
C LEU A 171 -2.32 -11.91 -5.05
N ALA A 172 -1.51 -12.61 -4.24
CA ALA A 172 -0.06 -12.40 -4.24
C ALA A 172 0.57 -12.71 -5.60
N ARG A 173 0.13 -13.79 -6.26
CA ARG A 173 0.58 -14.14 -7.61
C ARG A 173 0.22 -13.05 -8.62
N VAL A 174 -1.03 -12.58 -8.62
CA VAL A 174 -1.51 -11.53 -9.54
C VAL A 174 -0.79 -10.21 -9.26
N GLN A 175 -0.58 -9.84 -8.00
CA GLN A 175 0.17 -8.64 -7.62
C GLN A 175 1.62 -8.68 -8.14
N ASP A 176 2.33 -9.79 -7.99
CA ASP A 176 3.71 -9.94 -8.48
C ASP A 176 3.80 -9.83 -10.01
N GLU A 177 2.83 -10.44 -10.71
CA GLU A 177 2.72 -10.40 -12.16
C GLU A 177 2.43 -8.98 -12.68
N LEU A 178 1.46 -8.29 -12.08
CA LEU A 178 1.11 -6.91 -12.42
C LEU A 178 2.25 -5.96 -12.08
N SER A 179 2.87 -6.06 -10.90
CA SER A 179 3.99 -5.20 -10.52
C SER A 179 5.15 -5.30 -11.51
N THR A 180 5.40 -6.50 -12.03
CA THR A 180 6.44 -6.73 -13.05
C THR A 180 6.04 -6.21 -14.42
N THR A 181 4.79 -6.46 -14.83
CA THR A 181 4.27 -6.10 -16.15
C THR A 181 4.10 -4.59 -16.31
N LEU A 182 3.50 -3.94 -15.32
CA LEU A 182 3.15 -2.52 -15.36
C LEU A 182 4.37 -1.62 -15.12
N GLY A 183 5.32 -2.05 -14.28
CA GLY A 183 6.52 -1.28 -13.99
C GLY A 183 6.18 0.15 -13.55
N THR A 184 6.58 1.14 -14.35
CA THR A 184 6.35 2.58 -14.09
C THR A 184 4.99 3.10 -14.55
N ASP A 185 4.21 2.30 -15.29
CA ASP A 185 2.87 2.70 -15.74
C ASP A 185 1.85 2.69 -14.59
N ALA A 186 2.11 1.89 -13.54
CA ALA A 186 1.37 1.94 -12.29
C ALA A 186 2.06 2.85 -11.27
N LEU A 187 1.29 3.72 -10.63
CA LEU A 187 1.74 4.51 -9.48
C LEU A 187 1.92 3.63 -8.24
N SER A 188 1.05 2.63 -8.06
CA SER A 188 1.17 1.62 -7.03
C SER A 188 0.36 0.37 -7.36
N VAL A 189 0.81 -0.77 -6.82
CA VAL A 189 0.11 -2.06 -6.87
C VAL A 189 0.14 -2.68 -5.48
N TRP A 190 -1.01 -3.05 -4.91
CA TRP A 190 -1.10 -3.63 -3.58
C TRP A 190 -2.29 -4.59 -3.46
N THR A 191 -2.37 -5.31 -2.35
CA THR A 191 -3.50 -6.21 -2.05
C THR A 191 -4.26 -5.73 -0.82
N GLU A 192 -5.58 -5.64 -0.94
CA GLU A 192 -6.46 -5.18 0.13
C GLU A 192 -7.89 -5.65 -0.14
N ARG A 193 -8.64 -5.97 0.92
CA ARG A 193 -10.07 -6.34 0.86
C ARG A 193 -10.43 -7.44 -0.14
N GLY A 194 -9.51 -8.37 -0.40
CA GLY A 194 -9.73 -9.49 -1.32
C GLY A 194 -9.49 -9.17 -2.81
N TYR A 195 -8.88 -8.02 -3.12
CA TYR A 195 -8.55 -7.58 -4.48
C TYR A 195 -7.05 -7.25 -4.61
N VAL A 196 -6.56 -7.24 -5.85
CA VAL A 196 -5.35 -6.51 -6.22
C VAL A 196 -5.77 -5.12 -6.66
N TRP A 197 -5.25 -4.09 -6.01
CA TRP A 197 -5.51 -2.70 -6.36
C TRP A 197 -4.35 -2.18 -7.20
N VAL A 198 -4.68 -1.49 -8.28
CA VAL A 198 -3.73 -0.81 -9.15
C VAL A 198 -4.12 0.66 -9.21
N GLN A 199 -3.21 1.55 -8.83
CA GLN A 199 -3.40 2.98 -9.02
C GLN A 199 -2.59 3.44 -10.23
N VAL A 200 -3.23 4.18 -11.12
CA VAL A 200 -2.65 4.77 -12.33
C VAL A 200 -2.88 6.27 -12.35
N VAL A 201 -2.23 6.98 -13.27
CA VAL A 201 -2.51 8.43 -13.45
C VAL A 201 -3.96 8.63 -13.88
N TRP A 202 -4.39 7.90 -14.90
CA TRP A 202 -5.73 7.96 -15.46
C TRP A 202 -6.10 6.61 -16.10
N ASP A 203 -7.36 6.24 -15.97
CA ASP A 203 -8.03 5.15 -16.67
C ASP A 203 -9.41 5.64 -17.13
N ASP A 204 -9.72 5.43 -18.41
CA ASP A 204 -11.04 5.67 -19.01
C ASP A 204 -11.96 4.43 -18.91
N GLY A 205 -11.48 3.37 -18.26
CA GLY A 205 -12.11 2.06 -18.09
C GLY A 205 -11.44 0.98 -18.94
N SER A 206 -10.66 1.36 -19.96
CA SER A 206 -10.00 0.38 -20.84
C SER A 206 -8.94 -0.45 -20.12
N LEU A 207 -8.29 0.09 -19.09
CA LEU A 207 -7.32 -0.66 -18.29
C LEU A 207 -8.02 -1.63 -17.35
N GLN A 208 -9.15 -1.23 -16.75
CA GLN A 208 -10.01 -2.13 -15.98
C GLN A 208 -10.51 -3.31 -16.84
N ASP A 209 -11.04 -3.02 -18.03
CA ASP A 209 -11.50 -4.07 -18.98
C ASP A 209 -10.36 -5.05 -19.32
N ALA A 210 -9.14 -4.53 -19.53
CA ALA A 210 -7.98 -5.37 -19.86
C ALA A 210 -7.54 -6.31 -18.72
N VAL A 211 -7.65 -5.87 -17.46
CA VAL A 211 -7.34 -6.74 -16.31
C VAL A 211 -8.46 -7.72 -15.99
N ASP A 212 -9.72 -7.34 -16.23
CA ASP A 212 -10.87 -8.24 -16.10
C ASP A 212 -10.83 -9.35 -17.15
N ASP A 213 -10.47 -9.03 -18.40
CA ASP A 213 -10.25 -10.03 -19.46
C ASP A 213 -9.08 -10.99 -19.13
N ALA A 214 -8.05 -10.49 -18.43
CA ALA A 214 -6.86 -11.28 -18.09
C ALA A 214 -7.08 -12.19 -16.88
N TYR A 215 -7.70 -11.66 -15.82
CA TYR A 215 -7.76 -12.28 -14.48
C TYR A 215 -9.17 -12.71 -14.06
N GLY A 216 -10.20 -12.22 -14.74
CA GLY A 216 -11.61 -12.34 -14.37
C GLY A 216 -12.09 -11.15 -13.54
N ASP A 217 -13.40 -10.88 -13.64
CA ASP A 217 -14.08 -9.85 -12.87
C ASP A 217 -13.80 -9.97 -11.36
N ASP A 218 -13.81 -8.83 -10.65
CA ASP A 218 -13.67 -8.75 -9.19
C ASP A 218 -12.34 -9.32 -8.63
N VAL A 219 -11.28 -9.35 -9.44
CA VAL A 219 -9.92 -9.76 -9.00
C VAL A 219 -8.98 -8.57 -8.88
N VAL A 220 -9.01 -7.68 -9.87
CA VAL A 220 -8.15 -6.49 -9.95
C VAL A 220 -9.04 -5.26 -10.04
N LEU A 221 -8.74 -4.24 -9.23
CA LEU A 221 -9.44 -2.95 -9.26
C LEU A 221 -8.45 -1.86 -9.67
N VAL A 222 -8.72 -1.21 -10.80
CA VAL A 222 -7.95 -0.07 -11.30
C VAL A 222 -8.56 1.22 -10.78
N THR A 223 -7.71 2.13 -10.32
CA THR A 223 -8.12 3.45 -9.81
C THR A 223 -7.24 4.57 -10.38
N SER A 224 -7.87 5.67 -10.76
CA SER A 224 -7.18 6.87 -11.25
C SER A 224 -6.78 7.79 -10.11
N ALA A 225 -5.54 8.30 -10.15
CA ALA A 225 -5.08 9.35 -9.24
C ALA A 225 -5.61 10.73 -9.64
N LEU A 226 -5.80 10.98 -10.94
CA LEU A 226 -6.54 12.13 -11.44
C LEU A 226 -8.04 11.89 -11.34
N ARG A 227 -8.78 12.92 -10.94
CA ARG A 227 -10.23 12.88 -10.86
C ARG A 227 -10.85 13.96 -11.72
N GLU A 228 -11.76 13.59 -12.60
CA GLU A 228 -12.56 14.54 -13.38
C GLU A 228 -13.50 15.34 -12.47
N ILE A 229 -13.67 16.62 -12.78
CA ILE A 229 -14.47 17.54 -11.95
C ILE A 229 -15.60 18.22 -12.72
N ASP A 230 -15.55 18.29 -14.05
CA ASP A 230 -16.58 18.91 -14.89
C ASP A 230 -16.77 18.18 -16.22
#